data_AF-A0A1P8DQB2-F1
#
_entry.id   AF-A0A1P8DQB2-F1
#
_cell.length_a   1.000
_cell.length_b   1.000
_cell.length_c   1.000
_cell.angle_alpha   90.00
_cell.angle_beta   90.00
_cell.angle_gamma   90.00
#
_symmetry.space_group_name_H-M   'P 1'
#
loop_
_entity.id
_entity.type
_entity.pdbx_description
1 polymer ?
#
loop_
_entity_poly.entity_id
_entity_poly.type
_entity_poly.pdbx_seq_one_letter_code
_entity_poly.pdbx_strand_id
1 'polypeptide(L)'
;MTYSLVFVAGFIAYAGILSMTGRSAKVVRVIGGGSAYLFFAALLVSPLFWSADFTSEFRNMVKADDIYFVYFFVCYALSIVPGALMFKRKYLPGLKKLGYFAKRGGR
;
A
#
# COMPACT_ATOMS: atom_id res chain seq x y z
N MET A 1 -1.97 10.35 -13.50
CA MET A 1 -1.37 11.31 -12.54
C MET A 1 -2.05 11.27 -11.17
N THR A 2 -3.38 11.08 -11.10
CA THR A 2 -4.18 11.01 -9.86
C THR A 2 -3.84 9.83 -8.94
N TYR A 3 -3.72 8.61 -9.49
CA TYR A 3 -3.48 7.40 -8.67
C TYR A 3 -2.12 7.39 -7.96
N SER A 4 -1.06 7.91 -8.60
CA SER A 4 0.26 8.03 -7.98
C SER A 4 0.22 8.92 -6.73
N LEU A 5 -0.55 10.01 -6.76
CA LEU A 5 -0.74 10.89 -5.60
C LEU A 5 -1.52 10.20 -4.48
N VAL A 6 -2.55 9.42 -4.84
CA VAL A 6 -3.33 8.62 -3.88
C VAL A 6 -2.44 7.60 -3.17
N PHE A 7 -1.58 6.89 -3.90
CA PHE A 7 -0.64 5.95 -3.28
C PHE A 7 0.39 6.65 -2.40
N VAL A 8 0.94 7.78 -2.84
CA VAL A 8 1.87 8.60 -2.04
C VAL A 8 1.20 9.05 -0.73
N ALA A 9 -0.02 9.59 -0.79
CA ALA A 9 -0.78 9.98 0.39
C ALA A 9 -1.09 8.77 1.30
N GLY A 10 -1.46 7.63 0.71
CA GLY A 10 -1.70 6.38 1.42
C GLY A 10 -0.45 5.89 2.17
N PHE A 11 0.73 5.95 1.55
CA PHE A 11 2.00 5.61 2.20
C PHE A 11 2.35 6.58 3.34
N ILE A 12 2.04 7.87 3.21
CA ILE A 12 2.25 8.88 4.28
C ILE A 12 1.32 8.59 5.46
N ALA A 13 0.03 8.39 5.21
CA ALA A 13 -0.96 8.08 6.24
C ALA A 13 -0.60 6.78 6.97
N TYR A 14 -0.27 5.74 6.21
CA TYR A 14 0.18 4.46 6.75
C TYR A 14 1.42 4.60 7.65
N ALA A 15 2.44 5.34 7.19
CA ALA A 15 3.63 5.62 7.99
C ALA A 15 3.33 6.43 9.27
N GLY A 16 2.43 7.40 9.18
CA GLY A 16 2.00 8.22 10.30
C GLY A 16 1.32 7.39 11.38
N ILE A 17 0.33 6.58 11.01
CA ILE A 17 -0.42 5.70 11.93
C ILE A 17 0.54 4.71 12.59
N LEU A 18 1.43 4.07 11.83
CA LEU A 18 2.43 3.17 12.41
C LEU A 18 3.38 3.89 13.37
N SER A 19 3.80 5.12 13.04
CA SER A 19 4.70 5.89 13.91
C SER A 19 4.04 6.29 15.23
N MET A 20 2.77 6.69 15.20
CA MET A 20 1.99 7.04 16.40
C MET A 20 1.73 5.82 17.28
N THR A 21 1.27 4.73 16.66
CA THR A 21 0.97 3.46 17.37
C THR A 21 2.24 2.79 17.90
N GLY A 22 3.38 2.93 17.23
CA GLY A 22 4.67 2.37 17.65
C GLY A 22 5.24 2.97 18.94
N ARG A 23 4.83 4.21 19.26
CA ARG A 23 5.20 4.91 20.50
C ARG A 23 4.21 4.68 21.64
N SER A 24 3.09 3.99 21.35
CA SER A 24 1.99 3.77 22.29
C SER A 24 2.09 2.40 22.98
N ALA A 25 1.20 2.14 23.94
CA ALA A 25 1.12 0.87 24.65
C ALA A 25 1.00 -0.35 23.70
N LYS A 26 1.49 -1.51 24.14
CA LYS A 26 1.59 -2.75 23.35
C LYS A 26 0.28 -3.15 22.66
N VAL A 27 -0.87 -2.93 23.32
CA VAL A 27 -2.21 -3.22 22.78
C VAL A 27 -2.55 -2.29 21.62
N VAL A 28 -2.33 -0.99 21.77
CA VAL A 28 -2.57 0.03 20.73
C VAL A 28 -1.67 -0.21 19.52
N ARG A 29 -0.44 -0.66 19.75
CA ARG A 29 0.50 -1.04 18.70
C ARG A 29 0.01 -2.24 17.88
N VAL A 30 -0.59 -3.24 18.51
CA VAL A 30 -1.11 -4.42 17.80
C VAL A 30 -2.38 -4.08 17.02
N ILE A 31 -3.36 -3.46 17.67
CA ILE A 31 -4.65 -3.12 17.05
C ILE A 31 -4.47 -2.04 15.98
N GLY A 32 -3.79 -0.94 16.34
CA GLY A 32 -3.55 0.19 15.44
C GLY A 32 -2.58 -0.14 14.31
N GLY A 33 -1.58 -1.00 14.58
CA GLY A 33 -0.73 -1.55 13.52
C GLY A 33 -1.54 -2.41 12.55
N GLY A 34 -2.35 -3.34 13.08
CA GLY A 34 -3.21 -4.23 12.29
C GLY A 34 -4.21 -3.48 11.42
N SER A 35 -4.90 -2.48 11.97
CA SER A 35 -5.82 -1.64 11.21
C SER A 35 -5.11 -0.79 10.15
N ALA A 36 -3.91 -0.29 10.42
CA ALA A 36 -3.09 0.40 9.42
C ALA A 36 -2.73 -0.53 8.24
N TYR A 37 -2.38 -1.79 8.51
CA TYR A 37 -2.12 -2.80 7.47
C TYR A 37 -3.38 -3.09 6.64
N LEU A 38 -4.52 -3.29 7.29
CA LEU A 38 -5.80 -3.54 6.61
C LEU A 38 -6.21 -2.36 5.73
N PHE A 39 -6.12 -1.14 6.26
CA PHE A 39 -6.42 0.07 5.50
C PHE A 39 -5.51 0.24 4.30
N PHE A 40 -4.20 0.03 4.48
CA PHE A 40 -3.23 0.17 3.40
C PHE A 40 -3.41 -0.93 2.33
N ALA A 41 -3.71 -2.16 2.74
CA ALA A 41 -4.07 -3.23 1.81
C ALA A 41 -5.33 -2.89 1.03
N ALA A 42 -6.39 -2.42 1.70
CA ALA A 42 -7.61 -1.98 1.03
C ALA A 42 -7.35 -0.85 0.03
N LEU A 43 -6.49 0.12 0.38
CA LEU A 43 -6.12 1.22 -0.52
C LEU A 43 -5.37 0.71 -1.76
N LEU A 44 -4.49 -0.29 -1.62
CA LEU A 44 -3.82 -0.93 -2.75
C LEU A 44 -4.82 -1.63 -3.67
N VAL A 45 -5.76 -2.40 -3.13
CA VAL A 45 -6.71 -3.14 -3.98
C VAL A 45 -7.87 -2.26 -4.47
N SER A 46 -8.05 -1.06 -3.91
CA SER A 46 -9.17 -0.16 -4.25
C SER A 46 -9.35 0.18 -5.73
N PRO A 47 -8.28 0.36 -6.55
CA PRO A 47 -8.44 0.61 -7.98
C PRO A 47 -9.02 -0.58 -8.76
N LEU A 48 -8.93 -1.80 -8.21
CA LEU A 48 -9.56 -2.99 -8.80
C LEU A 48 -11.07 -3.05 -8.51
N PHE A 49 -11.56 -2.28 -7.54
CA PHE A 49 -12.95 -2.30 -7.09
C PHE A 49 -13.71 -0.98 -7.34
N TRP A 50 -13.05 0.06 -7.86
CA TRP A 50 -13.61 1.42 -7.92
C TRP A 50 -14.79 1.58 -8.90
N SER A 51 -15.06 0.62 -9.78
CA SER A 51 -16.42 0.49 -10.32
C SER A 51 -16.81 -0.96 -10.57
N ALA A 52 -18.08 -1.27 -10.30
CA ALA A 52 -18.69 -2.54 -10.70
C ALA A 52 -18.61 -2.73 -12.22
N ASP A 53 -18.62 -1.63 -12.99
CA ASP A 53 -18.34 -1.61 -14.42
C ASP A 53 -16.86 -1.81 -14.76
N PHE A 54 -15.91 -1.39 -13.90
CA PHE A 54 -14.50 -1.71 -14.10
C PHE A 54 -14.31 -3.21 -14.09
N THR A 55 -15.04 -3.97 -13.27
CA THR A 55 -14.88 -5.43 -13.22
C THR A 55 -15.38 -6.10 -14.50
N SER A 56 -16.48 -5.61 -15.10
CA SER A 56 -17.00 -6.10 -16.38
C SER A 56 -16.15 -5.62 -17.56
N GLU A 57 -15.78 -4.34 -17.62
CA GLU A 57 -14.85 -3.74 -18.62
C GLU A 57 -13.47 -4.40 -18.55
N PHE A 58 -12.90 -4.57 -17.36
CA PHE A 58 -11.63 -5.27 -17.16
C PHE A 58 -11.73 -6.73 -17.57
N ARG A 59 -12.80 -7.43 -17.20
CA ARG A 59 -13.02 -8.82 -17.64
C ARG A 59 -13.21 -8.92 -19.16
N ASN A 60 -13.80 -7.91 -19.79
CA ASN A 60 -13.95 -7.82 -21.24
C ASN A 60 -12.63 -7.49 -21.93
N MET A 61 -11.83 -6.57 -21.39
CA MET A 61 -10.49 -6.22 -21.90
C MET A 61 -9.51 -7.38 -21.75
N VAL A 62 -9.54 -8.10 -20.62
CA VAL A 62 -8.73 -9.30 -20.38
C VAL A 62 -9.08 -10.42 -21.35
N LYS A 63 -10.36 -10.58 -21.69
CA LYS A 63 -10.80 -11.55 -22.70
C LYS A 63 -10.49 -11.11 -24.14
N ALA A 64 -10.39 -9.81 -24.37
CA ALA A 64 -10.15 -9.25 -25.70
C ALA A 64 -8.66 -9.30 -26.08
N ASP A 65 -7.74 -9.06 -25.13
CA ASP A 65 -6.30 -9.04 -25.39
C ASP A 65 -5.46 -9.09 -24.10
N ASP A 66 -4.65 -10.15 -23.96
CA ASP A 66 -3.75 -10.36 -22.82
C ASP A 66 -2.70 -9.24 -22.67
N ILE A 67 -2.34 -8.54 -23.76
CA ILE A 67 -1.32 -7.47 -23.75
C ILE A 67 -1.83 -6.26 -22.95
N TYR A 68 -3.13 -5.95 -23.02
CA TYR A 68 -3.71 -4.84 -22.27
C TYR A 68 -3.71 -5.10 -20.76
N PHE A 69 -3.91 -6.35 -20.35
CA PHE A 69 -3.81 -6.75 -18.95
C PHE A 69 -2.39 -6.56 -18.43
N VAL A 70 -1.39 -7.02 -19.18
CA VAL A 70 0.03 -6.82 -18.84
C VAL A 70 0.36 -5.34 -18.73
N TYR A 71 -0.09 -4.52 -19.70
CA TYR A 71 0.13 -3.08 -19.69
C TYR A 71 -0.51 -2.41 -18.47
N PHE A 72 -1.74 -2.77 -18.12
CA PHE A 72 -2.43 -2.27 -16.92
C PHE A 72 -1.63 -2.59 -15.65
N PHE A 73 -1.18 -3.84 -15.48
CA PHE A 73 -0.39 -4.23 -14.31
C PHE A 73 0.95 -3.48 -14.23
N VAL A 74 1.61 -3.25 -15.37
CA VAL A 74 2.84 -2.46 -15.44
C VAL A 74 2.57 -1.01 -15.03
N CYS A 75 1.56 -0.36 -15.60
CA CYS A 75 1.19 1.01 -15.24
C CYS A 75 0.78 1.14 -13.77
N TYR A 76 0.03 0.16 -13.26
CA TYR A 76 -0.36 0.07 -11.86
C TYR A 76 0.86 -0.07 -10.95
N ALA A 77 1.79 -0.98 -11.26
CA ALA A 77 3.03 -1.14 -10.51
C ALA A 77 3.88 0.15 -10.53
N LEU A 78 4.06 0.77 -11.70
CA LEU A 78 4.76 2.04 -11.85
C LEU A 78 4.13 3.18 -11.05
N SER A 79 2.80 3.17 -10.88
CA SER A 79 2.09 4.18 -10.09
C SER A 79 2.37 4.09 -8.58
N ILE A 80 2.69 2.89 -8.08
CA ILE A 80 3.00 2.62 -6.66
C ILE A 80 4.46 2.96 -6.33
N VAL A 81 5.38 2.77 -7.29
CA VAL A 81 6.83 2.91 -7.12
C VAL A 81 7.24 4.22 -6.42
N PRO A 82 6.75 5.42 -6.81
CA PRO A 82 7.14 6.67 -6.14
C PRO A 82 6.78 6.68 -4.65
N GLY A 83 5.57 6.22 -4.30
CA GLY A 83 5.12 6.13 -2.91
C GLY A 83 5.94 5.13 -2.10
N ALA A 84 6.24 3.97 -2.69
CA ALA A 84 7.07 2.94 -2.07
C ALA A 84 8.52 3.40 -1.84
N LEU A 85 9.12 4.09 -2.81
CA LEU A 85 10.47 4.65 -2.69
C LEU A 85 10.53 5.72 -1.60
N MET A 86 9.55 6.62 -1.57
CA MET A 86 9.43 7.63 -0.52
C MET A 86 9.26 6.98 0.87
N PHE A 87 8.40 5.97 0.99
CA PHE A 87 8.21 5.21 2.24
C PHE A 87 9.51 4.58 2.73
N LYS A 88 10.22 3.89 1.82
CA LYS A 88 11.49 3.22 2.10
C LYS A 88 12.57 4.21 2.54
N ARG A 89 12.67 5.37 1.91
CA ARG A 89 13.71 6.37 2.22
C ARG A 89 13.41 7.16 3.49
N LYS A 90 12.18 7.63 3.66
CA LYS A 90 11.83 8.61 4.72
C LYS A 90 11.29 7.97 6.00
N TYR A 91 10.47 6.93 5.89
CA TYR A 91 9.69 6.42 7.02
C TYR A 91 10.18 5.07 7.55
N LEU A 92 10.63 4.18 6.67
CA LEU A 92 11.10 2.84 7.05
C LEU A 92 12.21 2.84 8.12
N PRO A 93 13.23 3.73 8.09
CA PRO A 93 14.25 3.76 9.15
C PRO A 93 13.67 4.09 10.54
N GLY A 94 12.73 5.02 10.61
CA GLY A 94 12.05 5.39 11.86
C GLY A 94 11.15 4.28 12.39
N LEU A 95 10.39 3.63 11.50
CA LEU A 95 9.53 2.51 11.85
C LEU A 95 10.33 1.28 12.33
N LYS A 96 11.51 1.02 11.74
CA LYS A 96 12.44 0.00 12.22
C LYS A 96 12.94 0.26 13.64
N LYS A 97 13.28 1.52 13.98
CA LYS A 97 13.65 1.89 15.35
C LYS A 97 12.52 1.68 16.36
N LEU A 98 11.27 1.81 15.92
CA LEU A 98 10.09 1.49 16.73
C LEU A 98 9.84 -0.03 16.83
N GLY A 99 10.62 -0.86 16.13
CA GLY A 99 10.51 -2.33 16.12
C GLY A 99 9.49 -2.88 15.12
N TYR A 100 8.96 -2.05 14.21
CA TYR A 100 8.21 -2.55 13.06
C TYR A 100 9.17 -3.02 11.96
N PHE A 101 8.79 -4.03 11.18
CA PHE A 101 9.64 -4.58 10.11
C PHE A 101 11.04 -5.05 10.58
N ALA A 102 11.21 -5.26 11.89
CA ALA A 102 12.39 -5.91 12.44
C ALA A 102 12.39 -7.35 11.92
N LYS A 103 13.54 -7.81 11.41
CA LYS A 103 13.71 -9.19 10.95
C LYS A 103 13.45 -10.09 12.15
N ARG A 104 12.35 -10.86 12.14
CA ARG A 104 12.15 -11.96 13.09
C ARG A 104 13.23 -13.00 12.79
N GLY A 105 14.36 -12.94 13.47
CA GLY A 105 15.45 -13.91 13.31
C GLY A 105 16.81 -13.24 13.11
N GLY A 106 17.61 -13.29 14.17
CA GLY A 106 19.00 -12.86 14.25
C GLY A 106 19.58 -13.22 15.62
N ARG A 107 19.24 -14.42 16.11
CA ARG A 107 20.06 -15.21 17.03
C ARG A 107 20.40 -16.48 16.27
#